data_AF-A0AA92XAM6-F1
#
_entry.id   AF-A0AA92XAM6-F1
#
_cell.length_a   1.000
_cell.length_b   1.000
_cell.length_c   1.000
_cell.angle_alpha   90.00
_cell.angle_beta   90.00
_cell.angle_gamma   90.00
#
_symmetry.space_group_name_H-M   'P 1'
#
loop_
_entity.id
_entity.type
_entity.pdbx_description
1 polymer ?
#
loop_
_entity_poly.entity_id
_entity_poly.type
_entity_poly.pdbx_seq_one_letter_code
_entity_poly.pdbx_strand_id
1 'polypeptide(L)'
;MNILKKKFMSCIKRICCLAILVVSIDVSAAGFDCSKASTAVEKMICNHRALSDLDSAMSNLYNSKKDDKLKVIQLDWIKNKRNNAHSTDELNALYAEHIQFLSTYAAKTDKYDSEGKLVDASRPVEARQSVAKEKDKSDKLQLSDFENEFISVDGMEYSTRYQEMNKSNYVIRCTDAMMIDVMNAWRKDSAKKNKSREFSRLRKNLYNGLWNVTVDNIESKVNTREMRMICDLLSAANR
;
A
#
# COMPACT_ATOMS: atom_id res chain seq x y z
N MET A 1 60.50 -43.76 -14.01
CA MET A 1 61.60 -42.79 -13.96
C MET A 1 61.39 -41.80 -15.10
N ASN A 2 60.97 -40.58 -14.75
CA ASN A 2 61.27 -39.28 -15.38
C ASN A 2 61.42 -39.23 -16.92
N ILE A 3 60.65 -38.44 -17.65
CA ILE A 3 60.94 -37.01 -17.84
C ILE A 3 59.64 -36.19 -17.88
N LEU A 4 59.31 -35.64 -16.72
CA LEU A 4 58.56 -34.40 -16.57
C LEU A 4 59.46 -33.24 -17.07
N LYS A 5 58.85 -32.16 -17.57
CA LYS A 5 59.44 -30.81 -17.66
C LYS A 5 60.50 -30.59 -18.75
N LYS A 6 60.08 -30.30 -19.99
CA LYS A 6 60.74 -29.27 -20.84
C LYS A 6 59.93 -29.03 -22.11
N LYS A 7 58.94 -28.14 -22.00
CA LYS A 7 58.60 -27.11 -23.00
C LYS A 7 57.54 -26.18 -22.37
N PHE A 8 57.99 -25.54 -21.29
CA PHE A 8 57.55 -24.18 -20.98
C PHE A 8 57.75 -23.33 -22.25
N MET A 9 56.80 -22.46 -22.56
CA MET A 9 56.78 -21.57 -23.72
C MET A 9 56.53 -22.23 -25.09
N SER A 10 55.29 -22.66 -25.32
CA SER A 10 54.61 -22.37 -26.58
C SER A 10 53.44 -21.44 -26.27
N CYS A 11 53.79 -20.17 -26.05
CA CYS A 11 52.85 -19.06 -25.89
C CYS A 11 51.96 -18.91 -27.13
N ILE A 12 50.71 -18.54 -26.89
CA ILE A 12 49.83 -17.86 -27.84
C ILE A 12 49.34 -18.74 -29.01
N LYS A 13 48.26 -19.51 -28.78
CA LYS A 13 47.12 -19.71 -29.71
C LYS A 13 46.24 -20.88 -29.24
N ARG A 14 45.24 -20.57 -28.42
CA ARG A 14 43.85 -21.05 -28.47
C ARG A 14 43.15 -20.54 -27.21
N ILE A 15 42.72 -19.30 -27.37
CA ILE A 15 41.87 -18.52 -26.48
C ILE A 15 40.49 -19.19 -26.40
N CYS A 16 40.00 -19.26 -25.16
CA CYS A 16 38.61 -19.20 -24.69
C CYS A 16 37.52 -20.00 -25.40
N CYS A 17 36.80 -20.81 -24.62
CA CYS A 17 35.36 -20.65 -24.39
C CYS A 17 34.91 -21.65 -23.32
N LEU A 18 35.16 -21.33 -22.05
CA LEU A 18 34.35 -21.88 -20.96
C LEU A 18 33.02 -21.11 -21.00
N ALA A 19 32.08 -21.57 -21.81
CA ALA A 19 30.73 -21.02 -21.84
C ALA A 19 30.01 -21.47 -20.56
N ILE A 20 30.10 -20.65 -19.51
CA ILE A 20 29.21 -20.75 -18.35
C ILE A 20 27.84 -20.30 -18.86
N LEU A 21 26.99 -21.28 -19.21
CA LEU A 21 25.56 -21.08 -19.38
C LEU A 21 24.97 -20.72 -18.02
N VAL A 22 24.98 -19.43 -17.69
CA VAL A 22 24.15 -18.88 -16.62
C VAL A 22 22.72 -18.92 -17.16
N VAL A 23 22.02 -20.02 -16.90
CA VAL A 23 20.57 -20.05 -17.02
C VAL A 23 20.04 -19.23 -15.86
N SER A 24 19.76 -17.95 -16.11
CA SER A 24 18.92 -17.14 -15.23
C SER A 24 17.53 -17.76 -15.27
N ILE A 25 17.22 -18.60 -14.29
CA ILE A 25 15.84 -18.98 -13.99
C ILE A 25 15.21 -17.76 -13.35
N ASP A 26 14.69 -16.85 -14.18
CA ASP A 26 13.84 -15.76 -13.75
C ASP A 26 12.50 -16.35 -13.30
N VAL A 27 12.46 -16.83 -12.05
CA VAL A 27 11.21 -17.17 -11.37
C VAL A 27 10.56 -15.89 -10.84
N SER A 28 10.33 -14.94 -11.75
CA SER A 28 9.52 -13.75 -11.49
C SER A 28 8.09 -14.11 -11.82
N ALA A 29 7.32 -14.53 -10.82
CA ALA A 29 5.88 -14.71 -11.01
C ALA A 29 5.28 -13.30 -11.04
N ALA A 30 5.18 -12.69 -12.21
CA ALA A 30 4.23 -11.63 -12.47
C ALA A 30 2.90 -12.28 -12.86
N GLY A 31 1.81 -11.53 -12.83
CA GLY A 31 0.51 -11.96 -13.33
C GLY A 31 0.48 -12.21 -14.85
N PHE A 32 1.60 -12.00 -15.53
CA PHE A 32 1.82 -12.23 -16.96
C PHE A 32 3.20 -12.85 -17.22
N ASP A 33 3.38 -13.32 -18.45
CA ASP A 33 4.64 -13.92 -18.91
C ASP A 33 5.69 -12.84 -19.18
N CYS A 34 6.71 -12.76 -18.32
CA CYS A 34 7.79 -11.79 -18.43
C CYS A 34 8.60 -11.90 -19.73
N SER A 35 8.61 -13.06 -20.41
CA SER A 35 9.23 -13.18 -21.73
C SER A 35 8.49 -12.40 -22.83
N LYS A 36 7.24 -12.02 -22.57
CA LYS A 36 6.38 -11.24 -23.47
C LYS A 36 6.31 -9.76 -23.11
N ALA A 37 7.06 -9.32 -22.09
CA ALA A 37 7.09 -7.93 -21.67
C ALA A 37 7.53 -7.00 -22.81
N SER A 38 6.64 -6.09 -23.21
CA SER A 38 6.82 -5.20 -24.36
C SER A 38 6.94 -3.73 -23.95
N THR A 39 6.23 -3.32 -22.89
CA THR A 39 6.21 -1.93 -22.40
C THR A 39 7.28 -1.67 -21.34
N ALA A 40 7.61 -0.39 -21.13
CA ALA A 40 8.54 0.02 -20.07
C ALA A 40 8.06 -0.42 -18.67
N VAL A 41 6.75 -0.30 -18.41
CA VAL A 41 6.10 -0.73 -17.17
C VAL A 41 6.18 -2.24 -17.00
N GLU A 42 5.89 -3.04 -18.04
CA GLU A 42 5.99 -4.51 -17.97
C GLU A 42 7.43 -4.95 -17.67
N LYS A 43 8.42 -4.35 -18.35
CA LYS A 43 9.84 -4.62 -18.06
C LYS A 43 10.21 -4.23 -16.64
N MET A 44 9.71 -3.09 -16.15
CA MET A 44 9.93 -2.64 -14.77
C MET A 44 9.35 -3.63 -13.76
N ILE A 45 8.15 -4.17 -14.00
CA ILE A 45 7.53 -5.21 -13.16
C ILE A 45 8.40 -6.47 -13.15
N CYS A 46 8.82 -6.95 -14.31
CA CYS A 46 9.60 -8.18 -14.44
C CYS A 46 11.01 -8.08 -13.83
N ASN A 47 11.63 -6.89 -13.88
CA ASN A 47 12.97 -6.65 -13.37
C ASN A 47 13.02 -6.42 -11.85
N HIS A 48 11.87 -6.22 -11.19
CA HIS A 48 11.81 -5.97 -9.75
C HIS A 48 10.94 -7.02 -9.07
N ARG A 49 11.56 -7.90 -8.30
CA ARG A 49 10.88 -9.00 -7.61
C ARG A 49 9.64 -8.54 -6.82
N ALA A 50 9.77 -7.46 -6.06
CA ALA A 50 8.65 -6.92 -5.28
C ALA A 50 7.47 -6.47 -6.15
N LEU A 51 7.73 -5.87 -7.33
CA LEU A 51 6.66 -5.48 -8.26
C LEU A 51 6.05 -6.69 -8.95
N SER A 52 6.87 -7.69 -9.29
CA SER A 52 6.39 -8.97 -9.81
C SER A 52 5.44 -9.65 -8.82
N ASP A 53 5.82 -9.74 -7.54
CA ASP A 53 5.00 -10.33 -6.49
C ASP A 53 3.68 -9.58 -6.30
N LEU A 54 3.72 -8.24 -6.33
CA LEU A 54 2.52 -7.39 -6.26
C LEU A 54 1.59 -7.59 -7.47
N ASP A 55 2.13 -7.66 -8.69
CA ASP A 55 1.34 -7.91 -9.90
C ASP A 55 0.68 -9.30 -9.87
N SER A 56 1.40 -10.31 -9.36
CA SER A 56 0.83 -11.64 -9.10
C SER A 56 -0.28 -11.63 -8.06
N ALA A 57 -0.06 -10.99 -6.91
CA ALA A 57 -1.05 -10.90 -5.84
C ALA A 57 -2.32 -10.19 -6.31
N MET A 58 -2.17 -9.07 -7.02
CA MET A 58 -3.26 -8.34 -7.66
C MET A 58 -4.02 -9.22 -8.65
N SER A 59 -3.32 -9.91 -9.54
CA SER A 59 -3.92 -10.77 -10.56
C SER A 59 -4.70 -11.95 -9.95
N ASN A 60 -4.15 -12.57 -8.91
CA ASN A 60 -4.83 -13.64 -8.18
C ASN A 60 -6.12 -13.14 -7.51
N LEU A 61 -6.06 -11.98 -6.85
CA LEU A 61 -7.19 -11.39 -6.16
C LEU A 61 -8.29 -10.96 -7.15
N TYR A 62 -7.92 -10.30 -8.25
CA TYR A 62 -8.84 -9.98 -9.34
C TYR A 62 -9.52 -11.24 -9.89
N ASN A 63 -8.75 -12.29 -10.18
CA ASN A 63 -9.30 -13.54 -10.72
C ASN A 63 -10.29 -14.22 -9.77
N SER A 64 -10.11 -14.09 -8.45
CA SER A 64 -11.04 -14.65 -7.46
C SER A 64 -12.37 -13.91 -7.34
N LYS A 65 -12.43 -12.65 -7.80
CA LYS A 65 -13.58 -11.74 -7.62
C LYS A 65 -14.17 -11.24 -8.94
N LYS A 66 -13.61 -11.64 -10.09
CA LYS A 66 -13.96 -11.10 -11.41
C LYS A 66 -15.45 -11.27 -11.71
N ASP A 67 -16.09 -10.14 -12.01
CA ASP A 67 -17.40 -10.03 -12.63
C ASP A 67 -17.29 -9.06 -13.82
N ASP A 68 -18.37 -8.85 -14.57
CA ASP A 68 -18.33 -8.01 -15.78
C ASP A 68 -18.02 -6.54 -15.49
N LYS A 69 -18.44 -6.02 -14.33
CA LYS A 69 -18.11 -4.66 -13.90
C LYS A 69 -16.64 -4.57 -13.52
N LEU A 70 -16.13 -5.55 -12.77
CA LEU A 70 -14.75 -5.59 -12.32
C LEU A 70 -13.80 -5.75 -13.51
N LYS A 71 -14.18 -6.46 -14.57
CA LYS A 71 -13.40 -6.51 -15.82
C LYS A 71 -13.18 -5.13 -16.41
N VAL A 72 -14.22 -4.30 -16.50
CA VAL A 72 -14.12 -2.94 -17.04
C VAL A 72 -13.21 -2.08 -16.16
N ILE A 73 -13.38 -2.14 -14.84
CA ILE A 73 -12.54 -1.40 -13.88
C ILE A 73 -11.08 -1.84 -13.97
N GLN A 74 -10.83 -3.15 -14.06
CA GLN A 74 -9.48 -3.70 -14.18
C GLN A 74 -8.78 -3.23 -15.46
N LEU A 75 -9.49 -3.25 -16.59
CA LEU A 75 -8.95 -2.81 -17.88
C LEU A 75 -8.63 -1.31 -17.86
N ASP A 76 -9.53 -0.50 -17.29
CA ASP A 76 -9.32 0.94 -17.13
C ASP A 76 -8.08 1.22 -16.26
N TRP A 77 -7.98 0.56 -15.10
CA TRP A 77 -6.84 0.72 -14.20
C TRP A 77 -5.52 0.33 -14.86
N ILE A 78 -5.48 -0.81 -15.59
CA ILE A 78 -4.28 -1.22 -16.33
C ILE A 78 -3.88 -0.14 -17.35
N LYS A 79 -4.84 0.33 -18.14
CA LYS A 79 -4.58 1.24 -19.27
C LYS A 79 -4.21 2.65 -18.81
N ASN A 80 -4.95 3.18 -17.85
CA ASN A 80 -4.92 4.60 -17.50
C ASN A 80 -4.14 4.90 -16.22
N LYS A 81 -3.84 3.89 -15.40
CA LYS A 81 -3.05 4.04 -14.17
C LYS A 81 -1.74 3.28 -14.27
N ARG A 82 -1.77 1.95 -14.23
CA ARG A 82 -0.57 1.10 -14.19
C ARG A 82 0.39 1.40 -15.34
N ASN A 83 -0.09 1.41 -16.57
CA ASN A 83 0.75 1.59 -17.76
C ASN A 83 1.30 3.03 -17.91
N ASN A 84 0.77 4.00 -17.17
CA ASN A 84 1.24 5.37 -17.18
C ASN A 84 2.27 5.67 -16.07
N ALA A 85 2.56 4.70 -15.19
CA ALA A 85 3.53 4.89 -14.13
C ALA A 85 4.96 5.07 -14.68
N HIS A 86 5.70 6.00 -14.07
CA HIS A 86 7.05 6.39 -14.50
C HIS A 86 8.16 5.88 -13.58
N SER A 87 7.81 5.30 -12.43
CA SER A 87 8.78 4.79 -11.46
C SER A 87 8.31 3.54 -10.74
N THR A 88 9.26 2.82 -10.13
CA THR A 88 9.00 1.65 -9.30
C THR A 88 8.19 2.01 -8.06
N ASP A 89 8.45 3.15 -7.44
CA ASP A 89 7.71 3.64 -6.27
C ASP A 89 6.26 4.00 -6.61
N GLU A 90 6.04 4.63 -7.78
CA GLU A 90 4.70 4.89 -8.28
C GLU A 90 3.94 3.60 -8.59
N LEU A 91 4.58 2.61 -9.22
CA LEU A 91 3.95 1.30 -9.44
C LEU A 91 3.61 0.59 -8.13
N ASN A 92 4.52 0.59 -7.15
CA ASN A 92 4.25 0.04 -5.82
C ASN A 92 3.00 0.68 -5.21
N ALA A 93 2.85 1.99 -5.40
CA ALA A 93 1.70 2.73 -4.92
C ALA A 93 0.39 2.28 -5.56
N LEU A 94 0.38 2.26 -6.89
CA LEU A 94 -0.79 1.89 -7.68
C LEU A 94 -1.22 0.45 -7.40
N TYR A 95 -0.28 -0.48 -7.26
CA TYR A 95 -0.60 -1.87 -6.93
C TYR A 95 -1.22 -2.00 -5.54
N ALA A 96 -0.66 -1.33 -4.52
CA ALA A 96 -1.20 -1.40 -3.17
C ALA A 96 -2.63 -0.83 -3.10
N GLU A 97 -2.87 0.32 -3.74
CA GLU A 97 -4.21 0.93 -3.85
C GLU A 97 -5.20 -0.04 -4.52
N HIS A 98 -4.80 -0.62 -5.66
CA HIS A 98 -5.68 -1.48 -6.44
C HIS A 98 -5.93 -2.83 -5.78
N ILE A 99 -4.93 -3.43 -5.14
CA ILE A 99 -5.11 -4.64 -4.32
C ILE A 99 -6.08 -4.37 -3.18
N GLN A 100 -5.98 -3.22 -2.52
CA GLN A 100 -6.92 -2.85 -1.46
C GLN A 100 -8.34 -2.69 -2.01
N PHE A 101 -8.51 -1.98 -3.13
CA PHE A 101 -9.79 -1.88 -3.83
C PHE A 101 -10.38 -3.26 -4.15
N LEU A 102 -9.58 -4.15 -4.74
CA LEU A 102 -10.00 -5.51 -5.07
C LEU A 102 -10.37 -6.30 -3.81
N SER A 103 -9.68 -6.11 -2.68
CA SER A 103 -9.96 -6.84 -1.44
C SER A 103 -11.36 -6.53 -0.90
N THR A 104 -11.77 -5.26 -0.97
CA THR A 104 -13.07 -4.77 -0.49
C THR A 104 -14.15 -4.79 -1.55
N TYR A 105 -13.80 -5.12 -2.81
CA TYR A 105 -14.77 -5.27 -3.88
C TYR A 105 -15.75 -6.41 -3.54
N ALA A 106 -17.02 -6.05 -3.41
CA ALA A 106 -18.14 -6.97 -3.31
C ALA A 106 -18.90 -6.94 -4.64
N ALA A 107 -18.92 -8.08 -5.33
CA ALA A 107 -19.81 -8.27 -6.47
C ALA A 107 -21.25 -8.04 -6.01
N LYS A 108 -22.06 -7.35 -6.82
CA LYS A 108 -23.51 -7.31 -6.55
C LYS A 108 -24.00 -8.75 -6.59
N THR A 109 -24.57 -9.25 -5.49
CA THR A 109 -25.46 -10.39 -5.55
C THR A 109 -26.69 -9.91 -6.30
N ASP A 110 -26.94 -10.47 -7.49
CA ASP A 110 -28.21 -10.27 -8.17
C ASP A 110 -29.34 -10.86 -7.29
N LYS A 111 -29.93 -10.00 -6.46
CA LYS A 111 -31.29 -10.18 -5.95
C LYS A 111 -32.13 -9.13 -6.64
N TYR A 112 -32.73 -9.52 -7.75
CA TYR A 112 -33.93 -8.84 -8.24
C TYR A 112 -35.03 -9.06 -7.19
N ASP A 113 -35.58 -7.97 -6.66
CA ASP A 113 -36.91 -8.00 -6.06
C ASP A 113 -37.96 -7.73 -7.16
N SER A 114 -39.11 -8.35 -6.98
CA SER A 114 -40.25 -8.32 -7.88
C SER A 114 -40.96 -6.98 -7.82
N GLU A 115 -40.31 -5.85 -8.15
CA GLU A 115 -41.01 -4.57 -8.34
C GLU A 115 -40.26 -3.49 -9.13
N GLY A 116 -39.08 -3.79 -9.70
CA GLY A 116 -38.53 -3.00 -10.82
C GLY A 116 -38.34 -1.50 -10.54
N LYS A 117 -37.78 -1.12 -9.38
CA LYS A 117 -37.43 0.28 -9.09
C LYS A 117 -35.95 0.48 -8.81
N LEU A 118 -35.31 1.29 -9.65
CA LEU A 118 -33.92 1.74 -9.51
C LEU A 118 -33.82 2.72 -8.32
N VAL A 119 -33.10 2.35 -7.25
CA VAL A 119 -32.66 3.32 -6.24
C VAL A 119 -31.23 3.72 -6.54
N ASP A 120 -31.09 4.95 -7.02
CA ASP A 120 -29.86 5.64 -7.35
C ASP A 120 -29.00 5.81 -6.09
N ALA A 121 -27.81 5.18 -6.10
CA ALA A 121 -26.74 5.44 -5.14
C ALA A 121 -25.61 6.23 -5.83
N SER A 122 -25.98 7.34 -6.46
CA SER A 122 -25.09 8.42 -6.86
C SER A 122 -25.49 9.66 -6.08
N ARG A 123 -25.02 9.77 -4.82
CA ARG A 123 -24.85 11.09 -4.21
C ARG A 123 -23.38 11.33 -3.92
N PRO A 124 -22.77 12.37 -4.53
CA PRO A 124 -21.56 12.98 -4.01
C PRO A 124 -21.88 13.50 -2.62
N VAL A 125 -21.12 13.11 -1.60
CA VAL A 125 -21.16 13.79 -0.30
C VAL A 125 -20.34 15.07 -0.47
N GLU A 126 -21.02 16.09 -1.01
CA GLU A 126 -20.63 17.48 -0.88
C GLU A 126 -20.81 17.96 0.56
N ALA A 127 -20.07 19.02 0.86
CA ALA A 127 -20.18 19.92 2.01
C ALA A 127 -19.51 19.48 3.32
N ARG A 128 -18.24 19.90 3.45
CA ARG A 128 -17.73 20.52 4.69
C ARG A 128 -18.83 21.40 5.29
N GLN A 129 -19.27 21.09 6.50
CA GLN A 129 -19.99 22.03 7.33
C GLN A 129 -19.20 22.25 8.61
N SER A 130 -18.66 23.47 8.72
CA SER A 130 -18.23 24.03 9.98
C SER A 130 -19.44 24.20 10.89
N VAL A 131 -19.62 23.31 11.88
CA VAL A 131 -20.47 23.61 13.03
C VAL A 131 -19.56 24.08 14.14
N ALA A 132 -19.52 25.40 14.32
CA ALA A 132 -18.88 26.02 15.46
C ALA A 132 -19.57 25.55 16.74
N LYS A 133 -18.85 24.80 17.58
CA LYS A 133 -19.11 24.71 19.02
C LYS A 133 -17.81 24.90 19.79
N GLU A 134 -17.82 25.98 20.54
CA GLU A 134 -17.03 26.40 21.71
C GLU A 134 -15.61 25.86 21.90
N LYS A 135 -14.67 26.83 21.86
CA LYS A 135 -13.37 26.76 22.52
C LYS A 135 -13.55 26.58 24.03
N ASP A 136 -13.06 25.48 24.59
CA ASP A 136 -12.34 25.54 25.86
C ASP A 136 -11.19 24.51 25.85
N LYS A 137 -10.03 24.99 26.31
CA LYS A 137 -8.78 24.31 26.71
C LYS A 137 -8.36 23.00 26.01
N SER A 138 -7.21 23.08 25.34
CA SER A 138 -6.14 22.07 25.33
C SER A 138 -6.52 20.72 25.97
N ASP A 139 -6.99 19.73 25.22
CA ASP A 139 -7.19 18.41 25.85
C ASP A 139 -6.83 17.25 24.93
N LYS A 140 -5.67 16.69 25.27
CA LYS A 140 -5.10 15.43 24.81
C LYS A 140 -6.20 14.36 24.65
N LEU A 141 -6.33 13.80 23.45
CA LEU A 141 -7.24 12.70 23.14
C LEU A 141 -7.21 11.62 24.24
N GLN A 142 -8.38 11.11 24.55
CA GLN A 142 -8.61 10.02 25.51
C GLN A 142 -9.22 8.80 24.80
N LEU A 143 -9.17 7.65 25.46
CA LEU A 143 -9.72 6.40 24.94
C LEU A 143 -11.21 6.53 24.61
N SER A 144 -11.98 7.20 25.47
CA SER A 144 -13.43 7.40 25.30
C SER A 144 -13.79 8.15 24.02
N ASP A 145 -12.91 9.00 23.50
CA ASP A 145 -13.17 9.77 22.28
C ASP A 145 -13.35 8.86 21.07
N PHE A 146 -12.73 7.67 21.11
CA PHE A 146 -12.81 6.67 20.05
C PHE A 146 -14.05 5.76 20.14
N GLU A 147 -14.95 6.00 21.10
CA GLU A 147 -16.30 5.41 21.08
C GLU A 147 -17.17 6.05 19.99
N ASN A 148 -16.92 7.33 19.71
CA ASN A 148 -17.64 8.12 18.71
C ASN A 148 -17.22 7.75 17.29
N GLU A 149 -18.07 8.08 16.31
CA GLU A 149 -17.79 7.83 14.89
C GLU A 149 -16.72 8.78 14.32
N PHE A 150 -16.51 9.90 14.98
CA PHE A 150 -15.54 10.94 14.63
C PHE A 150 -14.80 11.41 15.88
N ILE A 151 -13.53 11.76 15.70
CA ILE A 151 -12.74 12.54 16.67
C ILE A 151 -12.44 13.91 16.09
N SER A 152 -12.29 14.91 16.96
CA SER A 152 -11.88 16.25 16.55
C SER A 152 -10.46 16.54 17.01
N VAL A 153 -9.59 16.93 16.08
CA VAL A 153 -8.20 17.33 16.36
C VAL A 153 -7.94 18.62 15.61
N ASP A 154 -7.48 19.66 16.30
CA ASP A 154 -7.18 20.98 15.73
C ASP A 154 -8.33 21.59 14.88
N GLY A 155 -9.58 21.31 15.27
CA GLY A 155 -10.77 21.78 14.57
C GLY A 155 -11.14 20.99 13.31
N MET A 156 -10.43 19.90 13.01
CA MET A 156 -10.72 18.96 11.93
C MET A 156 -11.37 17.69 12.50
N GLU A 157 -12.36 17.15 11.80
CA GLU A 157 -13.01 15.88 12.17
C GLU A 157 -12.41 14.71 11.38
N TYR A 158 -12.18 13.60 12.07
CA TYR A 158 -11.60 12.39 11.50
C TYR A 158 -12.43 11.17 11.86
N SER A 159 -12.78 10.36 10.86
CA SER A 159 -13.57 9.14 11.12
C SER A 159 -12.77 8.14 11.96
N THR A 160 -13.44 7.50 12.92
CA THR A 160 -12.91 6.33 13.64
C THR A 160 -13.36 5.01 12.97
N ARG A 161 -14.24 5.08 11.97
CA ARG A 161 -14.87 3.89 11.37
C ARG A 161 -14.08 3.33 10.19
N TYR A 162 -13.38 4.19 9.45
CA TYR A 162 -12.60 3.83 8.26
C TYR A 162 -11.33 4.67 8.15
N GLN A 163 -10.38 4.23 7.33
CA GLN A 163 -9.16 4.96 6.98
C GLN A 163 -9.37 5.73 5.67
N GLU A 164 -8.87 6.96 5.59
CA GLU A 164 -8.87 7.78 4.38
C GLU A 164 -7.71 7.42 3.44
N MET A 165 -7.92 6.41 2.61
CA MET A 165 -6.87 5.86 1.75
C MET A 165 -6.58 6.70 0.49
N ASN A 166 -7.22 7.87 0.31
CA ASN A 166 -6.99 8.76 -0.82
C ASN A 166 -5.72 9.62 -0.62
N LYS A 167 -4.58 8.96 -0.45
CA LYS A 167 -3.26 9.56 -0.19
C LYS A 167 -2.19 8.77 -0.97
N SER A 168 -1.01 9.37 -1.18
CA SER A 168 0.07 8.65 -1.86
C SER A 168 0.52 7.43 -1.05
N ASN A 169 0.94 6.34 -1.71
CA ASN A 169 1.42 5.15 -0.99
C ASN A 169 2.66 5.44 -0.14
N TYR A 170 3.52 6.35 -0.59
CA TYR A 170 4.63 6.83 0.22
C TYR A 170 4.15 7.36 1.57
N VAL A 171 3.11 8.20 1.55
CA VAL A 171 2.49 8.74 2.75
C VAL A 171 1.79 7.65 3.56
N ILE A 172 1.04 6.74 2.93
CA ILE A 172 0.39 5.61 3.61
C ILE A 172 1.41 4.72 4.33
N ARG A 173 2.49 4.31 3.66
CA ARG A 173 3.55 3.46 4.25
C ARG A 173 4.26 4.16 5.40
N CYS A 174 4.53 5.46 5.24
CA CYS A 174 5.10 6.25 6.33
C CYS A 174 4.14 6.32 7.52
N THR A 175 2.84 6.55 7.27
CA THR A 175 1.81 6.55 8.32
C THR A 175 1.73 5.21 9.03
N ASP A 176 1.67 4.10 8.30
CA ASP A 176 1.62 2.76 8.91
C ASP A 176 2.84 2.50 9.79
N ALA A 177 4.03 2.92 9.35
CA ALA A 177 5.25 2.81 10.13
C ALA A 177 5.19 3.66 11.42
N MET A 178 4.73 4.91 11.34
CA MET A 178 4.57 5.78 12.51
C MET A 178 3.49 5.26 13.47
N MET A 179 2.43 4.66 12.93
CA MET A 179 1.30 4.16 13.71
C MET A 179 1.69 3.00 14.64
N ILE A 180 2.76 2.26 14.35
CA ILE A 180 3.28 1.23 15.28
C ILE A 180 3.61 1.87 16.64
N ASP A 181 4.39 2.95 16.63
CA ASP A 181 4.82 3.63 17.86
C ASP A 181 3.66 4.34 18.55
N VAL A 182 2.77 4.98 17.76
CA VAL A 182 1.55 5.60 18.28
C VAL A 182 0.70 4.55 19.03
N MET A 183 0.41 3.41 18.41
CA MET A 183 -0.40 2.35 19.03
C MET A 183 0.29 1.73 20.24
N ASN A 184 1.61 1.58 20.22
CA ASN A 184 2.38 1.08 21.35
C ASN A 184 2.35 2.05 22.54
N ALA A 185 2.45 3.36 22.28
CA ALA A 185 2.32 4.38 23.30
C ALA A 185 0.93 4.36 23.96
N TRP A 186 -0.13 4.28 23.15
CA TRP A 186 -1.51 4.16 23.64
C TRP A 186 -1.75 2.89 24.43
N ARG A 187 -1.23 1.74 23.97
CA ARG A 187 -1.30 0.47 24.70
C ARG A 187 -0.64 0.57 26.07
N LYS A 188 0.57 1.16 26.12
CA LYS A 188 1.34 1.32 27.37
C LYS A 188 0.66 2.29 28.34
N ASP A 189 0.15 3.41 27.85
CA ASP A 189 -0.61 4.38 28.65
C ASP A 189 -1.89 3.76 29.21
N SER A 190 -2.63 3.02 28.37
CA SER A 190 -3.84 2.30 28.76
C SER A 190 -3.55 1.26 29.85
N ALA A 191 -2.45 0.52 29.72
CA ALA A 191 -2.04 -0.45 30.74
C ALA A 191 -1.72 0.22 32.08
N LYS A 192 -0.98 1.34 32.07
CA LYS A 192 -0.68 2.14 33.28
C LYS A 192 -1.94 2.67 33.97
N LYS A 193 -2.99 2.95 33.21
CA LYS A 193 -4.28 3.45 33.71
C LYS A 193 -5.28 2.34 34.03
N ASN A 194 -4.88 1.06 34.01
CA ASN A 194 -5.76 -0.11 34.18
C ASN A 194 -6.91 -0.19 33.14
N LYS A 195 -6.72 0.42 31.96
CA LYS A 195 -7.67 0.50 30.84
C LYS A 195 -7.37 -0.47 29.70
N SER A 196 -6.58 -1.53 29.94
CA SER A 196 -6.21 -2.51 28.89
C SER A 196 -7.40 -3.15 28.17
N ARG A 197 -8.50 -3.40 28.89
CA ARG A 197 -9.75 -3.95 28.31
C ARG A 197 -10.44 -2.93 27.40
N GLU A 198 -10.55 -1.69 27.85
CA GLU A 198 -11.11 -0.58 27.07
C GLU A 198 -10.30 -0.33 25.80
N PHE A 199 -8.96 -0.29 25.92
CA PHE A 199 -8.05 -0.21 24.77
C PHE A 199 -8.28 -1.35 23.78
N SER A 200 -8.37 -2.59 24.27
CA SER A 200 -8.58 -3.74 23.39
C SER A 200 -9.91 -3.65 22.64
N ARG A 201 -10.97 -3.18 23.30
CA ARG A 201 -12.29 -2.95 22.69
C ARG A 201 -12.24 -1.85 21.64
N LEU A 202 -11.58 -0.74 21.92
CA LEU A 202 -11.54 0.43 21.04
C LEU A 202 -10.37 0.42 20.05
N ARG A 203 -9.52 -0.60 20.08
CA ARG A 203 -8.27 -0.67 19.32
C ARG A 203 -8.43 -0.33 17.83
N LYS A 204 -9.49 -0.84 17.19
CA LYS A 204 -9.74 -0.58 15.76
C LYS A 204 -10.15 0.87 15.52
N ASN A 205 -11.10 1.39 16.29
CA ASN A 205 -11.53 2.79 16.18
C ASN A 205 -10.40 3.76 16.47
N LEU A 206 -9.60 3.44 17.49
CA LEU A 206 -8.41 4.17 17.88
C LEU A 206 -7.37 4.18 16.77
N TYR A 207 -7.10 3.02 16.17
CA TYR A 207 -6.20 2.92 15.02
C TYR A 207 -6.69 3.78 13.85
N ASN A 208 -7.95 3.63 13.44
CA ASN A 208 -8.51 4.37 12.31
C ASN A 208 -8.48 5.90 12.53
N GLY A 209 -8.97 6.37 13.68
CA GLY A 209 -9.00 7.81 13.98
C GLY A 209 -7.61 8.41 14.03
N LEU A 210 -6.68 7.78 14.74
CA LEU A 210 -5.30 8.25 14.82
C LEU A 210 -4.54 8.13 13.49
N TRP A 211 -4.82 7.09 12.70
CA TRP A 211 -4.25 6.93 11.37
C TRP A 211 -4.69 8.06 10.45
N ASN A 212 -5.98 8.42 10.48
CA ASN A 212 -6.52 9.54 9.68
C ASN A 212 -5.92 10.90 10.09
N VAL A 213 -5.76 11.14 11.39
CA VAL A 213 -5.05 12.33 11.89
C VAL A 213 -3.59 12.33 11.42
N THR A 214 -2.92 11.18 11.54
CA THR A 214 -1.50 11.05 11.22
C THR A 214 -1.28 11.25 9.72
N VAL A 215 -2.03 10.57 8.86
CA VAL A 215 -1.86 10.62 7.41
C VAL A 215 -2.01 12.04 6.86
N ASP A 216 -2.96 12.82 7.38
CA ASP A 216 -3.15 14.21 6.96
C ASP A 216 -2.01 15.11 7.43
N ASN A 217 -1.51 14.91 8.64
CA ASN A 217 -0.33 15.62 9.13
C ASN A 217 0.91 15.27 8.29
N ILE A 218 1.11 14.00 7.90
CA ILE A 218 2.20 13.60 7.01
C ILE A 218 2.04 14.27 5.65
N GLU A 219 0.87 14.14 5.02
CA GLU A 219 0.58 14.69 3.68
C GLU A 219 0.91 16.19 3.63
N SER A 220 0.52 16.96 4.65
CA SER A 220 0.80 18.40 4.73
C SER A 220 2.29 18.75 4.79
N LYS A 221 3.14 17.82 5.23
CA LYS A 221 4.58 18.03 5.49
C LYS A 221 5.49 17.19 4.60
N VAL A 222 4.96 16.27 3.78
CA VAL A 222 5.72 15.25 3.06
C VAL A 222 6.76 15.84 2.09
N ASN A 223 6.54 17.06 1.60
CA ASN A 223 7.45 17.77 0.71
C ASN A 223 8.60 18.48 1.45
N THR A 224 8.56 18.54 2.77
CA THR A 224 9.66 19.05 3.58
C THR A 224 10.80 18.04 3.65
N ARG A 225 12.04 18.53 3.66
CA ARG A 225 13.23 17.67 3.76
C ARG A 225 13.20 16.81 5.03
N GLU A 226 12.77 17.39 6.14
CA GLU A 226 12.70 16.70 7.43
C GLU A 226 11.72 15.52 7.40
N MET A 227 10.47 15.76 6.99
CA MET A 227 9.46 14.70 6.96
C MET A 227 9.83 13.60 5.96
N ARG A 228 10.41 13.97 4.81
CA ARG A 228 10.88 12.99 3.83
C ARG A 228 11.96 12.08 4.43
N MET A 229 12.98 12.65 5.08
CA MET A 229 14.02 11.84 5.74
C MET A 229 13.46 10.90 6.83
N ILE A 230 12.51 11.38 7.64
CA ILE A 230 11.86 10.54 8.66
C ILE A 230 11.12 9.38 8.01
N CYS A 231 10.30 9.66 7.00
CA CYS A 231 9.52 8.64 6.28
C CYS A 231 10.41 7.63 5.56
N ASP A 232 11.51 8.06 4.95
CA ASP A 232 12.49 7.17 4.31
C ASP A 232 13.13 6.21 5.32
N LEU A 233 13.57 6.74 6.48
CA LEU A 233 14.17 5.95 7.56
C LEU A 233 13.19 4.91 8.12
N LEU A 234 11.96 5.33 8.44
CA LEU A 234 10.92 4.44 8.97
C LEU A 234 10.50 3.37 7.96
N SER A 235 10.38 3.75 6.69
CA SER A 235 10.02 2.83 5.61
C SER A 235 11.11 1.83 5.26
N ALA A 236 12.38 2.15 5.56
CA ALA A 236 13.51 1.24 5.40
C ALA A 236 13.64 0.26 6.57
N ALA A 237 13.34 0.69 7.80
CA ALA A 237 13.42 -0.17 8.99
C ALA A 237 12.33 -1.26 9.05
N ASN A 238 11.20 -1.05 8.36
CA ASN A 238 10.08 -1.99 8.28
C ASN A 238 10.07 -2.85 7.00
N ARG A 239 11.18 -2.90 6.25
CA ARG A 239 11.41 -3.82 5.13
C ARG A 239 12.22 -5.03 5.58
#